data_AF-A0A4S8LG91-F1
#
_entry.id   AF-A0A4S8LG91-F1
#
_cell.length_a   1.000
_cell.length_b   1.000
_cell.length_c   1.000
_cell.angle_alpha   90.00
_cell.angle_beta   90.00
_cell.angle_gamma   90.00
#
_symmetry.space_group_name_H-M   'P 1'
#
loop_
_entity.id
_entity.type
_entity.pdbx_description
1 polymer ?
#
loop_
_entity_poly.entity_id
_entity_poly.type
_entity_poly.pdbx_seq_one_letter_code
_entity_poly.pdbx_strand_id
1 'polypeptide(L)' 'LCQKRNELVDFLHVCLSQVAPIRILPHDILSMIFLLCMQSNTRWKKSDVSYDLTRVCVGWRNVAYRTPQLWT' A
#
# COMPACT_ATOMS: atom_id res chain seq x y z
N LEU A 1 15.73 -18.64 -24.66
CA LEU A 1 14.63 -17.67 -24.90
C LEU A 1 13.91 -17.27 -23.60
N CYS A 2 13.53 -18.21 -22.72
CA CYS A 2 12.83 -17.89 -21.46
C CYS A 2 13.65 -17.04 -20.46
N GLN A 3 14.97 -17.22 -20.37
CA GLN A 3 15.81 -16.53 -19.39
C GLN A 3 15.91 -15.01 -19.63
N LYS A 4 16.22 -14.60 -20.86
CA LYS A 4 16.23 -13.17 -21.25
C LYS A 4 14.88 -12.49 -21.06
N ARG A 5 13.78 -13.23 -21.25
CA ARG A 5 12.42 -12.70 -21.00
C ARG A 5 12.19 -12.46 -19.52
N ASN A 6 12.61 -13.37 -18.64
CA ASN A 6 12.46 -13.20 -17.20
C ASN A 6 13.31 -12.03 -16.67
N GLU A 7 14.56 -11.90 -17.12
CA GLU A 7 15.42 -10.76 -16.76
C GLU A 7 14.78 -9.40 -17.13
N LEU A 8 14.16 -9.32 -18.30
CA LEU A 8 13.44 -8.11 -18.73
C LEU A 8 12.20 -7.83 -17.86
N VAL A 9 11.46 -8.87 -17.50
CA VAL A 9 10.28 -8.78 -16.62
C VAL A 9 10.68 -8.33 -15.22
N ASP A 10 11.77 -8.86 -14.68
CA ASP A 10 12.29 -8.47 -13.36
C ASP A 10 12.70 -6.99 -13.35
N PHE A 11 13.39 -6.53 -14.41
CA PHE A 11 13.75 -5.13 -14.56
C PHE A 11 12.51 -4.23 -14.66
N LEU A 12 11.51 -4.64 -15.44
CA LEU A 12 10.21 -3.94 -15.53
C LEU A 12 9.52 -3.88 -14.17
N HIS A 13 9.50 -4.96 -13.40
CA HIS A 13 8.92 -4.96 -12.05
C HIS A 13 9.61 -3.95 -11.13
N VAL A 14 10.95 -3.84 -11.19
CA VAL A 14 11.69 -2.85 -10.42
C VAL A 14 11.30 -1.43 -10.84
N CYS A 15 11.33 -1.12 -12.14
CA CYS A 15 10.94 0.19 -12.66
C CYS A 15 9.48 0.54 -12.32
N LEU A 16 8.55 -0.38 -12.59
CA LEU A 16 7.13 -0.21 -12.31
C LEU A 16 6.85 -0.04 -10.82
N SER A 17 7.63 -0.67 -9.94
CA SER A 17 7.52 -0.42 -8.50
C SER A 17 7.83 1.03 -8.14
N GLN A 18 8.77 1.68 -8.84
CA GLN A 18 9.16 3.07 -8.60
C GLN A 18 8.10 4.05 -9.09
N VAL A 19 7.49 3.78 -10.25
CA VAL A 19 6.41 4.59 -10.83
C VAL A 19 5.02 4.13 -10.39
N ALA A 20 4.92 3.18 -9.47
CA ALA A 20 3.65 2.68 -9.00
C ALA A 20 2.84 3.85 -8.44
N PRO A 21 1.56 4.03 -8.86
CA PRO A 21 0.73 5.17 -8.45
C PRO A 21 0.69 5.38 -6.94
N ILE A 22 0.80 4.28 -6.20
CA ILE A 22 0.88 4.20 -4.74
C ILE A 22 2.04 4.99 -4.11
N ARG A 23 3.15 5.21 -4.84
CA ARG A 23 4.32 6.01 -4.40
C ARG A 23 4.21 7.48 -4.82
N ILE A 24 3.32 7.78 -5.76
CA ILE A 24 3.06 9.13 -6.29
C ILE A 24 1.89 9.77 -5.55
N LEU A 25 1.06 8.94 -4.89
CA LEU A 25 -0.10 9.41 -4.17
C LEU A 25 0.30 10.29 -2.98
N PRO A 26 -0.28 11.50 -2.84
CA PRO A 26 -0.09 12.31 -1.64
C PRO A 26 -0.53 11.54 -0.40
N HIS A 27 0.14 11.79 0.73
CA HIS A 27 -0.15 11.10 1.98
C HIS A 27 -1.62 11.26 2.42
N ASP A 28 -2.22 12.42 2.20
CA ASP A 28 -3.61 12.71 2.58
C ASP A 28 -4.64 11.92 1.75
N ILE A 29 -4.33 11.68 0.48
CA ILE A 29 -5.18 10.86 -0.39
C ILE A 29 -5.03 9.39 0.02
N LEU A 30 -3.82 8.95 0.33
CA LEU A 30 -3.58 7.58 0.77
C LEU A 30 -4.25 7.28 2.12
N SER A 31 -4.21 8.20 3.08
CA SER A 31 -4.91 8.06 4.36
C SER A 31 -6.43 8.02 4.18
N MET A 32 -6.98 8.83 3.28
CA MET A 32 -8.41 8.79 2.94
C MET A 32 -8.82 7.42 2.38
N ILE A 33 -8.02 6.84 1.49
CA ILE A 33 -8.26 5.48 0.95
C ILE A 33 -8.29 4.46 2.09
N PHE A 34 -7.32 4.50 3.00
CA PHE A 34 -7.27 3.56 4.13
C PHE A 34 -8.55 3.63 4.97
N LEU A 35 -9.03 4.84 5.28
CA LEU A 35 -10.25 5.03 6.07
C LEU A 35 -11.50 4.53 5.35
N LEU A 36 -11.61 4.76 4.03
CA LEU A 36 -12.71 4.24 3.22
C LEU A 36 -12.71 2.70 3.18
N CYS A 37 -11.54 2.08 3.07
CA CYS A 37 -11.40 0.62 3.11
C CYS A 37 -11.83 0.05 4.46
N MET A 38 -11.54 0.74 5.57
CA MET A 38 -12.00 0.30 6.90
C MET A 38 -13.51 0.44 7.10
N GLN A 39 -14.11 1.51 6.58
CA GLN A 39 -15.55 1.75 6.74
C GLN A 39 -16.40 0.81 5.88
N SER A 40 -15.93 0.46 4.68
CA SER A 40 -16.66 -0.36 3.72
C SER A 40 -16.64 -1.86 4.06
N ASN A 41 -15.62 -2.35 4.78
CA ASN A 41 -15.50 -3.76 5.14
C ASN A 41 -15.86 -4.02 6.61
N THR A 42 -17.16 -4.16 6.89
CA THR A 42 -17.66 -4.57 8.22
C THR A 42 -17.23 -5.98 8.64
N ARG A 43 -16.75 -6.79 7.68
CA ARG A 43 -16.31 -8.17 7.90
C ARG A 43 -14.91 -8.27 8.52
N TRP A 44 -14.08 -7.24 8.38
CA TRP A 44 -12.70 -7.28 8.85
C TRP A 44 -12.60 -6.65 10.23
N LYS A 45 -11.82 -7.27 11.13
CA LYS A 45 -11.48 -6.62 12.40
C LYS A 45 -10.59 -5.42 12.08
N LYS A 46 -11.01 -4.24 12.55
CA LYS A 46 -10.29 -2.97 12.31
C LYS A 46 -8.80 -3.07 12.67
N SER A 47 -8.48 -3.70 13.79
CA SER A 47 -7.09 -3.92 14.21
C SER A 47 -6.25 -4.58 13.12
N ASP A 48 -6.77 -5.66 12.53
CA ASP A 48 -6.02 -6.51 11.61
C ASP A 48 -5.73 -5.76 10.31
N VAL A 49 -6.71 -5.00 9.81
CA VAL A 49 -6.55 -4.16 8.61
C VAL A 49 -5.47 -3.10 8.83
N SER A 50 -5.48 -2.41 9.96
CA SER A 50 -4.50 -1.35 10.25
C SER A 50 -3.09 -1.91 10.33
N TYR A 51 -2.90 -3.09 10.93
CA TYR A 51 -1.61 -3.77 10.92
C TYR A 51 -1.20 -4.21 9.50
N ASP A 52 -2.12 -4.76 8.70
CA ASP A 52 -1.82 -5.20 7.33
C ASP A 52 -1.36 -4.04 6.44
N LEU A 53 -1.97 -2.85 6.59
CA LEU A 53 -1.55 -1.64 5.88
C LEU A 53 -0.07 -1.30 6.18
N THR A 54 0.41 -1.49 7.41
CA THR A 54 1.82 -1.22 7.77
C THR A 54 2.83 -2.21 7.16
N ARG A 55 2.37 -3.34 6.64
CA ARG A 55 3.23 -4.42 6.11
C ARG A 55 3.45 -4.34 4.60
N VAL A 56 2.72 -3.48 3.89
CA VAL A 56 2.82 -3.32 2.42
C VAL A 56 4.15 -2.70 2.02
N CYS A 57 4.48 -1.51 2.54
CA CYS A 57 5.77 -0.86 2.31
C CYS A 57 6.05 0.21 3.39
N VAL A 58 7.27 0.77 3.38
CA VAL A 58 7.67 1.83 4.32
C VAL A 58 6.80 3.08 4.17
N GLY A 59 6.41 3.45 2.95
CA GLY A 59 5.52 4.60 2.71
C GLY A 59 4.14 4.42 3.34
N TRP A 60 3.54 3.24 3.17
CA TRP A 60 2.24 2.91 3.76
C TRP A 60 2.28 2.88 5.27
N ARG A 61 3.35 2.32 5.84
CA ARG A 61 3.58 2.33 7.28
C ARG A 61 3.62 3.74 7.84
N ASN A 62 4.37 4.64 7.19
CA ASN A 62 4.46 6.03 7.62
C ASN A 62 3.10 6.74 7.58
N VAL A 63 2.30 6.51 6.52
CA VAL A 63 0.96 7.09 6.41
C VAL A 63 0.01 6.50 7.45
N ALA A 64 0.05 5.18 7.67
CA ALA A 64 -0.80 4.51 8.65
C ALA A 64 -0.53 5.00 10.09
N TYR A 65 0.74 5.18 10.49
CA TYR A 65 1.07 5.74 11.80
C TYR A 65 0.69 7.22 11.94
N ARG A 66 0.65 7.98 10.83
CA ARG A 66 0.19 9.37 10.81
C ARG A 66 -1.33 9.53 10.68
N THR A 67 -2.08 8.42 10.66
CA THR A 67 -3.54 8.43 10.55
C THR A 67 -4.15 7.79 11.80
N PRO A 68 -4.33 8.56 12.91
CA PRO A 68 -4.81 8.03 14.19
C PRO A 68 -6.13 7.28 14.12
N GLN A 69 -7.01 7.67 13.19
CA GLN A 69 -8.35 7.08 13.02
C GLN A 69 -8.32 5.61 12.59
N LEU A 70 -7.17 5.10 12.12
CA LEU A 70 -7.00 3.66 11.82
C LEU A 70 -6.87 2.82 13.10
N TRP A 71 -6.55 3.43 14.24
CA TRP A 71 -6.20 2.74 15.48
C TRP A 71 -7.28 2.88 16.57
N THR A 72 -8.42 3.48 16.22
CA THR A 72 -9.59 3.73 17.08
C THR A 72 -10.81 2.94 16.61
#